data_AF-A0A7J5Y687-F1
#
_entry.id   AF-A0A7J5Y687-F1
#
_cell.length_a   1.000
_cell.length_b   1.000
_cell.length_c   1.000
_cell.angle_alpha   90.00
_cell.angle_beta   90.00
_cell.angle_gamma   90.00
#
_symmetry.space_group_name_H-M   'P 1'
#
loop_
_entity.id
_entity.type
_entity.pdbx_description
1 polymer ?
#
loop_
_entity_poly.entity_id
_entity_poly.type
_entity_poly.pdbx_seq_one_letter_code
_entity_poly.pdbx_strand_id
1 'polypeptide(L)'
;MKEQEGDAIDPPVCISDSNRLFSMESLKAVWHGHKLDFLKAAHLGHGAPNSEVVQLGDQQRSRILDYAKDKRPLILNFGSCT
;
A
#
# COMPACT_ATOMS: atom_id res chain seq x y z
N MET A 1 -19.39 25.81 1.58
CA MET A 1 -19.85 24.45 1.88
C MET A 1 -18.68 23.54 1.56
N LYS A 2 -18.13 22.84 2.56
CA LYS A 2 -16.96 21.96 2.38
C LYS A 2 -17.41 20.68 1.68
N GLU A 3 -16.67 20.33 0.64
CA GLU A 3 -16.81 19.11 -0.15
C GLU A 3 -16.54 17.88 0.73
N GLN A 4 -17.46 16.92 0.70
CA GLN A 4 -17.22 15.55 1.11
C GLN A 4 -16.94 14.77 -0.19
N GLU A 5 -15.67 14.71 -0.59
CA GLU A 5 -15.21 13.62 -1.46
C GLU A 5 -15.06 12.38 -0.59
N GLY A 6 -16.06 11.49 -0.69
CA GLY A 6 -16.03 10.18 -0.06
C GLY A 6 -15.00 9.28 -0.72
N ASP A 7 -14.29 8.51 0.10
CA ASP A 7 -13.34 7.45 -0.25
C ASP A 7 -13.74 6.67 -1.50
N ALA A 8 -13.01 6.89 -2.60
CA ALA A 8 -13.21 6.20 -3.88
C ALA A 8 -12.03 5.28 -4.25
N ILE A 9 -11.26 4.79 -3.26
CA ILE A 9 -10.02 4.03 -3.55
C ILE A 9 -9.80 2.82 -2.62
N ASP A 10 -10.87 2.18 -2.13
CA ASP A 10 -10.70 0.85 -1.55
C ASP A 10 -10.92 -0.23 -2.63
N PRO A 11 -9.87 -0.99 -3.02
CA PRO A 11 -10.04 -2.10 -3.93
C PRO A 11 -10.95 -3.16 -3.30
N PRO A 12 -11.73 -3.91 -4.09
CA PRO A 12 -12.59 -4.97 -3.56
C PRO A 12 -11.74 -5.97 -2.78
N VAL A 13 -12.10 -6.18 -1.52
CA VAL A 13 -11.44 -7.15 -0.64
C VAL A 13 -11.69 -8.53 -1.22
N CYS A 14 -10.65 -9.16 -1.78
CA CYS A 14 -10.72 -10.52 -2.31
C CYS A 14 -10.96 -11.51 -1.16
N ILE A 15 -12.21 -11.94 -0.99
CA ILE A 15 -12.57 -13.00 -0.05
C ILE A 15 -12.10 -14.32 -0.66
N SER A 16 -11.28 -15.08 0.07
CA SER A 16 -10.80 -16.40 -0.38
C SER A 16 -11.98 -17.36 -0.59
N ASP A 17 -12.08 -17.97 -1.78
CA ASP A 17 -13.13 -18.91 -2.23
C ASP A 17 -13.15 -20.26 -1.47
N SER A 18 -12.51 -20.35 -0.30
CA SER A 18 -12.52 -21.55 0.53
C SER A 18 -13.78 -21.56 1.39
N ASN A 19 -14.59 -22.63 1.30
CA ASN A 19 -15.87 -22.87 1.99
C ASN A 19 -15.86 -22.85 3.56
N ARG A 20 -14.96 -22.11 4.19
CA ARG A 20 -14.90 -21.86 5.65
C ARG A 20 -15.32 -20.43 6.00
N LEU A 21 -16.42 -19.96 5.43
CA LEU A 21 -16.90 -18.57 5.55
C LEU A 21 -17.25 -18.13 7.00
N PHE A 22 -17.29 -19.06 7.96
CA PHE A 22 -17.59 -18.79 9.38
C PHE A 22 -16.57 -19.42 10.33
N SER A 23 -15.29 -19.36 9.97
CA SER A 23 -14.20 -19.82 10.84
C SER A 23 -13.49 -18.63 11.51
N MET A 24 -12.91 -18.86 12.70
CA MET A 24 -12.08 -17.85 13.36
C MET A 24 -10.86 -17.49 12.51
N GLU A 25 -10.38 -18.42 11.69
CA GLU A 25 -9.31 -18.20 10.73
C GLU A 25 -9.73 -17.19 9.65
N SER A 26 -10.95 -17.30 9.12
CA SER A 26 -11.49 -16.35 8.15
C SER A 26 -11.69 -14.96 8.75
N LEU A 27 -12.22 -14.87 9.98
CA LEU A 27 -12.37 -13.58 10.67
C LEU A 27 -11.00 -12.93 10.95
N LYS A 28 -10.00 -13.71 11.37
CA LYS A 28 -8.62 -13.22 11.55
C LYS A 28 -8.03 -12.73 10.24
N ALA A 29 -8.26 -13.42 9.12
CA ALA A 29 -7.77 -13.01 7.81
C ALA A 29 -8.42 -11.69 7.34
N VAL A 30 -9.74 -11.55 7.49
CA VAL A 30 -10.47 -10.31 7.17
C VAL A 30 -9.99 -9.16 8.05
N TRP A 31 -9.88 -9.39 9.36
CA TRP A 31 -9.38 -8.36 10.30
C TRP A 31 -7.95 -7.96 10.02
N HIS A 32 -7.09 -8.92 9.65
CA HIS A 32 -5.71 -8.66 9.27
C HIS A 32 -5.62 -7.83 8.00
N GLY A 33 -6.45 -8.13 6.98
CA GLY A 33 -6.60 -7.31 5.78
C GLY A 33 -7.00 -5.87 6.11
N HIS A 34 -8.10 -5.71 6.85
CA HIS A 34 -8.64 -4.39 7.20
C HIS A 34 -7.66 -3.56 8.05
N LYS A 35 -6.93 -4.20 8.98
CA LYS A 35 -5.88 -3.53 9.77
C LYS A 35 -4.72 -3.05 8.90
N LEU A 36 -4.32 -3.85 7.90
CA LEU A 36 -3.29 -3.44 6.95
C LEU A 36 -3.79 -2.32 6.03
N ASP A 37 -5.06 -2.37 5.61
CA ASP A 37 -5.70 -1.35 4.79
C ASP A 37 -5.70 0.02 5.45
N PHE A 38 -5.97 0.06 6.76
CA PHE A 38 -5.87 1.29 7.55
C PHE A 38 -4.49 1.97 7.50
N LEU A 39 -3.43 1.21 7.21
CA LEU A 39 -2.05 1.70 7.14
C LEU A 39 -1.58 1.96 5.69
N LYS A 40 -2.43 1.77 4.67
CA LYS A 40 -2.04 1.88 3.25
C LYS A 40 -1.92 3.31 2.76
N ALA A 41 -2.75 4.23 3.24
CA ALA A 41 -2.82 5.57 2.70
C ALA A 41 -1.64 6.44 3.16
N ALA A 42 -0.84 6.92 2.20
CA ALA A 42 0.18 7.94 2.45
C ALA A 42 -0.47 9.33 2.46
N HIS A 43 -0.05 10.18 3.40
CA HIS A 43 -0.63 11.52 3.61
C HIS A 43 0.46 12.61 3.57
N LEU A 44 0.13 13.77 3.01
CA LEU A 44 1.05 14.92 2.98
C LEU A 44 1.39 15.39 4.40
N GLY A 45 2.66 15.75 4.64
CA GLY A 45 3.16 16.17 5.95
C GLY A 45 3.48 15.03 6.93
N HIS A 46 3.13 13.78 6.57
CA HIS A 46 3.53 12.59 7.31
C HIS A 46 4.81 11.96 6.73
N GLY A 47 5.41 11.03 7.46
CA GLY A 47 6.57 10.27 6.98
C GLY A 47 6.22 9.49 5.70
N ALA A 48 7.08 9.60 4.69
CA ALA A 48 6.92 8.85 3.44
C ALA A 48 7.11 7.33 3.69
N PRO A 49 6.22 6.46 3.16
CA PRO A 49 6.37 5.01 3.31
C PRO A 49 7.69 4.50 2.72
N ASN A 50 8.44 3.70 3.49
CA ASN A 50 9.68 3.07 3.02
C ASN A 50 9.42 1.65 2.46
N SER A 51 8.53 1.57 1.47
CA SER A 51 8.10 0.30 0.85
C SER A 51 9.21 -0.30 -0.02
N GLU A 52 9.13 -1.62 -0.21
CA GLU A 52 10.10 -2.38 -1.02
C GLU A 52 9.94 -2.10 -2.51
N VAL A 53 11.07 -2.08 -3.22
CA VAL A 53 11.17 -1.97 -4.68
C VAL A 53 12.24 -2.93 -5.20
N VAL A 54 12.25 -3.21 -6.50
CA VAL A 54 13.23 -4.09 -7.14
C VAL A 54 14.08 -3.29 -8.12
N GLN A 55 15.40 -3.40 -7.98
CA GLN A 55 16.36 -2.77 -8.89
C GLN A 55 16.41 -3.54 -10.22
N LEU A 56 16.36 -2.82 -11.35
CA LEU A 56 16.26 -3.43 -12.68
C LEU A 56 17.49 -4.24 -13.10
N GLY A 57 18.70 -3.84 -12.70
CA GLY A 57 19.92 -4.54 -13.09
C GLY A 57 20.01 -5.93 -12.45
N ASP A 58 20.08 -5.94 -11.13
CA ASP A 58 20.45 -7.12 -10.36
C ASP A 58 19.23 -7.87 -9.81
N GLN A 59 18.02 -7.35 -10.04
CA GLN A 59 16.77 -7.77 -9.37
C GLN A 59 16.87 -7.76 -7.84
N GLN A 60 17.79 -6.96 -7.29
CA GLN A 60 17.96 -6.83 -5.86
C GLN A 60 16.81 -6.06 -5.24
N ARG A 61 16.39 -6.50 -4.06
CA ARG A 61 15.41 -5.80 -3.24
C ARG A 61 16.06 -4.54 -2.64
N SER A 62 15.37 -3.43 -2.76
CA SER A 62 15.70 -2.14 -2.14
C SER A 62 14.43 -1.54 -1.54
N ARG A 63 14.52 -0.35 -0.98
CA ARG A 63 13.36 0.43 -0.53
C ARG A 63 13.36 1.83 -1.11
N ILE A 64 12.20 2.47 -1.15
CA ILE A 64 12.03 3.81 -1.73
C ILE A 64 13.02 4.83 -1.15
N LEU A 65 13.20 4.85 0.18
CA LEU A 65 14.02 5.87 0.83
C LEU A 65 15.53 5.62 0.68
N ASP A 66 15.97 4.46 0.20
CA ASP A 66 17.37 4.20 -0.11
C ASP A 66 17.88 5.09 -1.28
N TYR A 67 16.95 5.61 -2.10
CA TYR A 67 17.25 6.52 -3.21
C TYR A 67 17.25 8.01 -2.81
N ALA A 68 16.90 8.33 -1.57
CA ALA A 68 16.95 9.69 -1.06
C ALA A 68 18.42 10.14 -0.90
N LYS A 69 18.70 11.41 -1.20
CA LYS A 69 20.05 11.99 -1.07
C LYS A 69 20.01 13.22 -0.20
N ASP A 70 20.41 13.06 1.06
CA ASP A 70 20.40 14.10 2.08
C ASP A 70 19.04 14.84 2.14
N LYS A 71 19.06 16.15 1.92
CA LYS A 71 17.88 17.03 1.93
C LYS A 71 17.31 17.28 0.53
N ARG A 72 17.83 16.63 -0.52
CA ARG A 72 17.30 16.82 -1.88
C ARG A 72 15.95 16.11 -1.99
N PRO A 73 14.89 16.79 -2.47
CA PRO A 73 13.61 16.14 -2.72
C PRO A 73 13.77 14.96 -3.68
N LEU A 74 13.19 13.82 -3.32
CA LEU A 74 13.05 12.65 -4.18
C LEU A 74 11.64 12.67 -4.78
N ILE A 75 11.54 12.77 -6.10
CA ILE A 75 10.26 12.76 -6.82
C ILE A 75 10.04 11.34 -7.36
N LEU A 76 8.87 10.77 -7.07
CA LEU A 76 8.48 9.44 -7.54
C LEU A 76 7.48 9.58 -8.68
N ASN A 77 7.66 8.77 -9.72
CA ASN A 77 6.72 8.66 -10.83
C ASN A 77 6.42 7.17 -11.04
N PHE A 78 5.19 6.77 -10.73
CA PHE A 78 4.71 5.41 -10.89
C PHE A 78 3.96 5.30 -12.21
N GLY A 79 4.26 4.25 -12.98
CA GLY A 79 3.59 3.99 -14.25
C GLY A 79 3.97 2.62 -14.82
N SER A 80 3.27 2.22 -15.86
CA SER A 80 3.53 1.00 -16.64
C SER A 80 3.33 1.29 -18.13
N CYS A 81 4.00 0.53 -18.99
CA CYS A 81 3.64 0.49 -20.40
C CYS A 81 2.33 -0.30 -20.54
N THR A 82 1.40 0.21 -21.35
CA THR A 82 0.23 -0.53 -21.86
C THR A 82 0.50 -1.02 -23.27
#